data_AF-A0A945FX20-F1
#
_entry.id   AF-A0A945FX20-F1
#
_cell.length_a   1.000
_cell.length_b   1.000
_cell.length_c   1.000
_cell.angle_alpha   90.00
_cell.angle_beta   90.00
_cell.angle_gamma   90.00
#
_symmetry.space_group_name_H-M   'P 1'
#
loop_
_entity.id
_entity.type
_entity.pdbx_description
1 polymer ?
#
loop_
_entity_poly.entity_id
_entity_poly.type
_entity_poly.pdbx_seq_one_letter_code
_entity_poly.pdbx_strand_id
1 'polypeptide(L)'
;MKKIYIYTQNQFAGDLTIENKSYIFNYNQPIDSSLQASLTMPIRMRSYQHNELFPIFEMNLPEGYLFEIFRNILQKQHGEINNFTLLAYLGTSVQSRLSYQNNFLSPTDDQHTHNSFTKQDVLKSDDNDLFSRLLSAFLSRTLISGVQPKVIAPLTDKANLTSDDYIIKSWGETYPHLSENEYFCLKAAERAGLNTVDFSLSENKKLLLVKRFDRLKSSDLQPGFEEVCALQGKSRQQKYLGSYEQVIKTIEIFTSEQHRLTSMREAYKNILLSFILRNGDAHLKNFGILYSADLTQRYLAPAYDIVNTTTYLPKDTPA
;
A
#
# COMPACT_ATOMS: atom_id res chain seq x y z
N MET A 1 -24.54 8.97 -14.28
CA MET A 1 -23.13 9.38 -14.17
C MET A 1 -22.34 8.26 -13.52
N LYS A 2 -21.13 7.95 -14.00
CA LYS A 2 -20.25 6.95 -13.35
C LYS A 2 -19.79 7.48 -11.99
N LYS A 3 -19.99 6.71 -10.93
CA LYS A 3 -19.62 7.08 -9.56
C LYS A 3 -18.87 5.95 -8.88
N ILE A 4 -17.88 6.31 -8.06
CA ILE A 4 -17.27 5.42 -7.07
C ILE A 4 -17.73 5.89 -5.70
N TYR A 5 -18.39 5.01 -4.94
CA TYR A 5 -18.79 5.23 -3.57
C TYR A 5 -17.63 4.87 -2.66
N ILE A 6 -17.22 5.83 -1.83
CA ILE A 6 -16.13 5.69 -0.87
C ILE A 6 -16.73 5.40 0.49
N TYR A 7 -16.21 4.38 1.16
CA TYR A 7 -16.57 4.02 2.52
C TYR A 7 -15.35 4.18 3.41
N THR A 8 -15.56 4.69 4.62
CA THR A 8 -14.55 4.75 5.68
C THR A 8 -15.08 3.93 6.86
N GLN A 9 -14.30 2.98 7.38
CA GLN A 9 -14.75 2.03 8.42
C GLN A 9 -16.07 1.33 8.07
N ASN A 10 -16.20 0.87 6.83
CA ASN A 10 -17.41 0.25 6.28
C ASN A 10 -18.68 1.13 6.30
N GLN A 11 -18.55 2.43 6.61
CA GLN A 11 -19.64 3.40 6.57
C GLN A 11 -19.50 4.29 5.34
N PHE A 12 -20.63 4.59 4.70
CA PHE A 12 -20.63 5.40 3.48
C PHE A 12 -20.10 6.81 3.80
N ALA A 13 -18.96 7.17 3.21
CA ALA A 13 -18.30 8.44 3.43
C ALA A 13 -18.67 9.47 2.35
N GLY A 14 -18.84 9.05 1.10
CA GLY A 14 -19.07 9.99 0.01
C GLY A 14 -18.94 9.39 -1.37
N ASP A 15 -19.10 10.22 -2.40
CA ASP A 15 -18.94 9.81 -3.79
C ASP A 15 -17.83 10.57 -4.51
N LEU A 16 -17.09 9.81 -5.31
CA LEU A 16 -16.05 10.27 -6.23
C LEU A 16 -16.58 10.21 -7.66
N THR A 17 -16.49 11.32 -8.37
CA THR A 17 -16.93 11.47 -9.77
C THR A 17 -15.86 12.18 -10.61
N ILE A 18 -16.04 12.14 -11.94
CA ILE A 18 -15.26 12.94 -12.88
C ILE A 18 -16.19 13.92 -13.59
N GLU A 19 -15.91 15.22 -13.49
CA GLU A 19 -16.62 16.29 -14.17
C GLU A 19 -15.61 17.25 -14.83
N ASN A 20 -15.81 17.59 -16.11
CA ASN A 20 -14.94 18.52 -16.83
C ASN A 20 -13.43 18.22 -16.68
N LYS A 21 -13.05 16.93 -16.76
CA LYS A 21 -11.68 16.42 -16.56
C LYS A 21 -11.09 16.65 -15.16
N SER A 22 -11.91 17.02 -14.18
CA SER A 22 -11.53 17.10 -12.77
C SER A 22 -12.16 15.95 -11.99
N TYR A 23 -11.42 15.44 -11.01
CA TYR A 23 -11.92 14.51 -9.99
C TYR A 23 -12.60 15.32 -8.89
N ILE A 24 -13.83 14.96 -8.57
CA ILE A 24 -14.63 15.61 -7.54
C ILE A 24 -15.00 14.58 -6.47
N PHE A 25 -14.65 14.87 -5.23
CA PHE A 25 -15.06 14.07 -4.08
C PHE A 25 -15.95 14.88 -3.14
N ASN A 26 -17.12 14.32 -2.82
CA ASN A 26 -18.10 14.92 -1.94
C ASN A 26 -18.32 14.01 -0.73
N TYR A 27 -18.19 14.56 0.48
CA TYR A 27 -18.64 13.87 1.68
C TYR A 27 -20.17 13.91 1.78
N ASN A 28 -20.79 12.79 2.14
CA ASN A 28 -22.24 12.69 2.30
C ASN A 28 -22.68 13.01 3.73
N GLN A 29 -22.85 14.30 4.06
CA GLN A 29 -23.20 14.76 5.41
C GLN A 29 -24.60 14.37 5.89
N PRO A 30 -24.81 14.21 7.22
CA PRO A 30 -23.83 14.35 8.30
C PRO A 30 -22.97 13.09 8.47
N ILE A 31 -21.67 13.27 8.76
CA ILE A 31 -20.73 12.17 9.02
C ILE A 31 -19.85 12.53 10.22
N ASP A 32 -19.59 11.57 11.10
CA ASP A 32 -18.58 11.69 12.15
C ASP A 32 -17.19 12.02 11.55
N SER A 33 -16.50 13.01 12.13
CA SER A 33 -15.10 13.37 11.83
C SER A 33 -14.14 12.16 11.76
N SER A 34 -14.41 11.12 12.56
CA SER A 34 -13.63 9.87 12.56
C SER A 34 -13.71 9.11 11.23
N LEU A 35 -14.63 9.46 10.32
CA LEU A 35 -14.86 8.84 9.01
C LEU A 35 -14.28 9.66 7.85
N GLN A 36 -13.40 10.63 8.14
CA GLN A 36 -12.65 11.29 7.07
C GLN A 36 -11.80 10.27 6.29
N ALA A 37 -11.78 10.42 4.97
CA ALA A 37 -11.09 9.52 4.05
C ALA A 37 -9.56 9.68 4.10
N SER A 38 -9.06 10.89 4.37
CA SER A 38 -7.64 11.21 4.49
C SER A 38 -7.40 12.26 5.57
N LEU A 39 -6.22 12.21 6.20
CA LEU A 39 -5.71 13.26 7.10
C LEU A 39 -5.60 14.64 6.42
N THR A 40 -5.51 14.69 5.10
CA THR A 40 -5.47 15.94 4.30
C THR A 40 -6.82 16.36 3.73
N MET A 41 -7.85 15.53 3.90
CA MET A 41 -9.19 15.78 3.40
C MET A 41 -10.21 15.75 4.55
N PRO A 42 -10.13 16.69 5.53
CA PRO A 42 -11.09 16.75 6.61
C PRO A 42 -12.53 16.92 6.11
N ILE A 43 -13.49 16.44 6.89
CA ILE A 43 -14.90 16.51 6.52
C ILE A 43 -15.35 17.96 6.39
N ARG A 44 -15.98 18.29 5.26
CA ARG A 44 -16.50 19.64 4.97
C ARG A 44 -17.61 19.60 3.92
N MET A 45 -18.45 20.63 3.88
CA MET A 45 -19.53 20.78 2.89
C MET A 45 -19.02 21.06 1.47
N ARG A 46 -17.90 21.78 1.35
CA ARG A 46 -17.33 22.13 0.05
C ARG A 46 -16.65 20.92 -0.59
N SER A 47 -17.03 20.61 -1.82
CA SER A 47 -16.40 19.57 -2.64
C SER A 47 -14.87 19.68 -2.64
N TYR A 48 -14.21 18.53 -2.60
CA TYR A 48 -12.82 18.44 -2.99
C TYR A 48 -12.77 18.33 -4.51
N GLN A 49 -11.88 19.12 -5.14
CA GLN A 49 -11.65 19.08 -6.57
C GLN A 49 -10.16 18.97 -6.82
N HIS A 50 -9.78 18.08 -7.73
CA HIS A 50 -8.39 17.87 -8.12
C HIS A 50 -8.32 17.51 -9.61
N ASN A 51 -7.24 17.91 -10.30
CA ASN A 51 -7.08 17.63 -11.74
C ASN A 51 -6.71 16.17 -12.02
N GLU A 52 -6.13 15.50 -11.03
CA GLU A 52 -5.80 14.07 -11.03
C GLU A 52 -6.58 13.35 -9.92
N LEU A 53 -6.52 12.03 -9.88
CA LEU A 53 -7.10 11.28 -8.77
C LEU A 53 -6.45 11.74 -7.45
N PHE A 54 -7.26 11.92 -6.40
CA PHE A 54 -6.75 12.35 -5.09
C PHE A 54 -5.66 11.39 -4.58
N PRO A 55 -4.54 11.91 -4.02
CA PRO A 55 -3.42 11.08 -3.62
C PRO A 55 -3.76 9.91 -2.70
N ILE A 56 -4.70 10.10 -1.75
CA ILE A 56 -5.20 9.01 -0.88
C ILE A 56 -5.81 7.84 -1.67
N PHE A 57 -6.56 8.13 -2.73
CA PHE A 57 -7.20 7.11 -3.57
C PHE A 57 -6.22 6.56 -4.63
N GLU A 58 -5.15 7.30 -4.93
CA GLU A 58 -4.13 6.89 -5.88
C GLU A 58 -3.01 6.05 -5.25
N MET A 59 -2.65 6.27 -3.99
CA MET A 59 -1.40 5.76 -3.39
C MET A 59 -1.21 4.24 -3.48
N ASN A 60 -2.32 3.48 -3.48
CA ASN A 60 -2.32 2.03 -3.55
C ASN A 60 -2.59 1.48 -4.97
N LEU A 61 -2.85 2.35 -5.96
CA LEU A 61 -3.01 1.90 -7.33
C LEU A 61 -1.72 1.24 -7.83
N PRO A 62 -1.82 0.10 -8.53
CA PRO A 62 -0.67 -0.59 -9.08
C PRO A 62 0.24 0.29 -9.93
N GLU A 63 1.52 -0.05 -9.90
CA GLU A 63 2.58 0.49 -10.76
C GLU A 63 3.31 -0.68 -11.45
N GLY A 64 4.15 -0.37 -12.44
CA GLY A 64 5.04 -1.34 -13.09
C GLY A 64 4.35 -2.66 -13.49
N TYR A 65 4.85 -3.77 -12.97
CA TYR A 65 4.42 -5.12 -13.33
C TYR A 65 2.90 -5.34 -13.24
N LEU A 66 2.30 -5.02 -12.08
CA LEU A 66 0.87 -5.23 -11.86
C LEU A 66 0.02 -4.29 -12.72
N PHE A 67 0.45 -3.03 -12.88
CA PHE A 67 -0.24 -2.08 -13.73
C PHE A 67 -0.36 -2.60 -15.16
N GLU A 68 0.71 -3.14 -15.74
CA GLU A 68 0.69 -3.70 -17.10
C GLU A 68 -0.25 -4.91 -17.22
N ILE A 69 -0.32 -5.77 -16.20
CA ILE A 69 -1.28 -6.90 -16.18
C ILE A 69 -2.71 -6.38 -16.20
N PHE A 70 -3.07 -5.49 -15.26
CA PHE A 70 -4.42 -4.93 -15.22
C PHE A 70 -4.75 -4.13 -16.47
N ARG A 71 -3.76 -3.42 -17.02
CA ARG A 71 -3.91 -2.69 -18.28
C ARG A 71 -4.36 -3.63 -19.39
N ASN A 72 -3.67 -4.75 -19.55
CA ASN A 72 -3.99 -5.74 -20.59
C ASN A 72 -5.35 -6.43 -20.39
N ILE A 73 -5.75 -6.68 -19.13
CA ILE A 73 -7.05 -7.29 -18.81
C ILE A 73 -8.19 -6.30 -19.11
N LEU A 74 -8.11 -5.10 -18.52
CA LEU A 74 -9.19 -4.13 -18.57
C LEU A 74 -9.31 -3.46 -19.94
N GLN A 75 -8.21 -3.35 -20.71
CA GLN A 75 -8.23 -2.64 -21.98
C GLN A 75 -9.04 -3.43 -23.01
N LYS A 76 -8.99 -4.76 -22.91
CA LYS A 76 -9.80 -5.68 -23.73
C LYS A 76 -11.29 -5.62 -23.37
N GLN A 77 -11.63 -5.35 -22.11
CA GLN A 77 -13.00 -5.41 -21.60
C GLN A 77 -13.73 -4.06 -21.63
N HIS A 78 -13.00 -2.97 -21.37
CA HIS A 78 -13.58 -1.66 -21.07
C HIS A 78 -12.98 -0.49 -21.87
N GLY A 79 -11.99 -0.75 -22.74
CA GLY A 79 -11.35 0.27 -23.57
C GLY A 79 -10.29 1.07 -22.83
N GLU A 80 -10.33 2.40 -22.89
CA GLU A 80 -9.31 3.25 -22.28
C GLU A 80 -9.31 3.13 -20.74
N ILE A 81 -8.12 2.90 -20.18
CA ILE A 81 -7.92 2.73 -18.74
C ILE A 81 -7.32 4.01 -18.19
N ASN A 82 -7.94 4.51 -17.13
CA ASN A 82 -7.41 5.59 -16.31
C ASN A 82 -7.49 5.18 -14.83
N ASN A 83 -6.94 6.02 -13.95
CA ASN A 83 -6.90 5.77 -12.52
C ASN A 83 -8.29 5.61 -11.88
N PHE A 84 -9.34 6.22 -12.47
CA PHE A 84 -10.71 6.08 -11.98
C PHE A 84 -11.26 4.69 -12.26
N THR A 85 -11.12 4.21 -13.50
CA THR A 85 -11.55 2.84 -13.86
C THR A 85 -10.73 1.79 -13.10
N LEU A 86 -9.41 2.02 -12.92
CA LEU A 86 -8.55 1.10 -12.17
C LEU A 86 -8.95 1.03 -10.70
N LEU A 87 -9.23 2.18 -10.06
CA LEU A 87 -9.74 2.22 -8.69
C LEU A 87 -11.11 1.53 -8.57
N ALA A 88 -12.01 1.78 -9.52
CA ALA A 88 -13.34 1.17 -9.53
C ALA A 88 -13.27 -0.36 -9.65
N TYR A 89 -12.31 -0.88 -10.42
CA TYR A 89 -12.13 -2.32 -10.63
C TYR A 89 -11.43 -3.00 -9.44
N LEU A 90 -10.33 -2.44 -8.94
CA LEU A 90 -9.52 -3.06 -7.89
C LEU A 90 -10.03 -2.78 -6.48
N GLY A 91 -10.70 -1.64 -6.29
CA GLY A 91 -11.13 -1.18 -4.97
C GLY A 91 -12.24 -2.03 -4.35
N THR A 92 -13.02 -2.79 -5.15
CA THR A 92 -14.15 -3.60 -4.66
C THR A 92 -13.73 -4.73 -3.73
N SER A 93 -12.49 -5.21 -3.88
CA SER A 93 -11.95 -6.33 -3.12
C SER A 93 -11.15 -5.89 -1.89
N VAL A 94 -10.99 -4.58 -1.69
CA VAL A 94 -10.14 -4.02 -0.64
C VAL A 94 -10.95 -3.80 0.62
N GLN A 95 -10.65 -4.57 1.65
CA GLN A 95 -11.24 -4.41 2.98
C GLN A 95 -10.23 -3.71 3.91
N SER A 96 -10.07 -2.39 3.77
CA SER A 96 -9.23 -1.57 4.66
C SER A 96 -10.10 -0.59 5.46
N ARG A 97 -9.47 0.37 6.13
CA ARG A 97 -10.16 1.58 6.56
C ARG A 97 -10.98 2.19 5.42
N LEU A 98 -10.42 2.25 4.20
CA LEU A 98 -11.13 2.64 2.99
C LEU A 98 -11.59 1.41 2.20
N SER A 99 -12.83 1.45 1.72
CA SER A 99 -13.36 0.50 0.74
C SER A 99 -14.18 1.22 -0.32
N TYR A 100 -14.33 0.57 -1.48
CA TYR A 100 -14.83 1.21 -2.69
C TYR A 100 -15.93 0.35 -3.31
N GLN A 101 -17.01 1.00 -3.73
CA GLN A 101 -18.03 0.40 -4.58
C GLN A 101 -18.26 1.29 -5.79
N ASN A 102 -18.85 0.79 -6.86
CA ASN A 102 -19.11 1.59 -8.04
C ASN A 102 -20.43 1.17 -8.71
N ASN A 103 -21.01 2.03 -9.55
CA ASN A 103 -22.30 1.79 -10.21
C ASN A 103 -22.21 1.43 -11.71
N PHE A 104 -21.02 1.11 -12.22
CA PHE A 104 -20.79 1.05 -13.67
C PHE A 104 -19.90 -0.10 -14.13
N LEU A 105 -19.21 -0.79 -13.22
CA LEU A 105 -18.56 -2.07 -13.45
C LEU A 105 -19.34 -3.12 -12.66
N SER A 106 -19.58 -4.27 -13.29
CA SER A 106 -20.05 -5.43 -12.55
C SER A 106 -18.98 -5.82 -11.54
N PRO A 107 -19.36 -6.32 -10.35
CA PRO A 107 -18.42 -7.00 -9.47
C PRO A 107 -17.65 -8.04 -10.30
N THR A 108 -16.34 -8.13 -10.12
CA THR A 108 -15.63 -9.27 -10.66
C THR A 108 -16.27 -10.51 -10.05
N ASP A 109 -16.70 -11.45 -10.90
CA ASP A 109 -16.98 -12.80 -10.45
C ASP A 109 -15.67 -13.32 -9.85
N ASP A 110 -15.49 -13.10 -8.55
CA ASP A 110 -14.53 -13.85 -7.75
C ASP A 110 -15.08 -15.28 -7.82
N GLN A 111 -14.72 -16.02 -8.87
CA GLN A 111 -14.73 -17.46 -8.82
C GLN A 111 -13.69 -17.80 -7.75
N HIS A 112 -14.15 -17.76 -6.50
CA HIS A 112 -13.46 -18.25 -5.34
C HIS A 112 -13.22 -19.73 -5.57
N THR A 113 -12.18 -20.06 -6.33
CA THR A 113 -11.48 -21.29 -6.04
C THR A 113 -11.07 -21.15 -4.58
N HIS A 114 -11.57 -22.05 -3.74
CA HIS A 114 -11.20 -22.17 -2.33
C HIS A 114 -9.72 -22.58 -2.21
N ASN A 115 -8.82 -21.81 -2.81
CA ASN A 115 -7.39 -21.99 -2.73
C ASN A 115 -6.95 -21.34 -1.42
N SER A 116 -7.12 -22.08 -0.33
CA SER A 116 -6.51 -21.71 0.95
C SER A 116 -5.02 -22.01 0.89
N PHE A 117 -4.18 -20.99 0.98
CA PHE A 117 -2.75 -21.15 1.17
C PHE A 117 -2.43 -20.95 2.66
N THR A 118 -1.57 -21.80 3.20
CA THR A 118 -1.02 -21.56 4.54
C THR A 118 0.31 -20.82 4.43
N LYS A 119 0.70 -20.09 5.47
CA LYS A 119 2.01 -19.44 5.53
C LYS A 119 3.13 -20.46 5.33
N GLN A 120 2.96 -21.66 5.87
CA GLN A 120 3.94 -22.74 5.77
C GLN A 120 4.07 -23.26 4.33
N ASP A 121 2.96 -23.36 3.59
CA ASP A 121 2.98 -23.80 2.19
C ASP A 121 3.81 -22.84 1.34
N VAL A 122 3.69 -21.53 1.57
CA VAL A 122 4.48 -20.53 0.84
C VAL A 122 5.95 -20.55 1.26
N LEU A 123 6.24 -20.67 2.55
CA LEU A 123 7.62 -20.63 3.06
C LEU A 123 8.45 -21.86 2.64
N LYS A 124 7.84 -23.05 2.63
CA LYS A 124 8.52 -24.32 2.33
C LYS A 124 8.45 -24.75 0.86
N SER A 125 7.74 -23.99 0.02
CA SER A 125 7.59 -24.38 -1.38
C SER A 125 8.91 -24.28 -2.14
N ASP A 126 9.21 -25.33 -2.90
CA ASP A 126 10.23 -25.38 -3.94
C ASP A 126 9.66 -25.09 -5.34
N ASP A 127 8.33 -24.92 -5.46
CA ASP A 127 7.64 -24.63 -6.71
C ASP A 127 7.98 -23.24 -7.23
N ASN A 128 8.58 -23.21 -8.42
CA ASN A 128 8.96 -21.97 -9.10
C ASN A 128 7.74 -21.18 -9.62
N ASP A 129 6.60 -21.85 -9.83
CA ASP A 129 5.37 -21.27 -10.36
C ASP A 129 4.39 -20.84 -9.25
N LEU A 130 4.76 -21.04 -7.97
CA LEU A 130 3.90 -20.68 -6.84
C LEU A 130 3.47 -19.21 -6.88
N PHE A 131 4.37 -18.29 -7.24
CA PHE A 131 4.01 -16.88 -7.37
C PHE A 131 2.92 -16.65 -8.42
N SER A 132 3.05 -17.29 -9.58
CA SER A 132 2.06 -17.20 -10.66
C SER A 132 0.70 -17.75 -10.24
N ARG A 133 0.68 -18.83 -9.44
CA ARG A 133 -0.55 -19.39 -8.87
C ARG A 133 -1.19 -18.45 -7.84
N LEU A 134 -0.39 -17.89 -6.93
CA LEU A 134 -0.85 -16.90 -5.95
C LEU A 134 -1.39 -15.65 -6.65
N LEU A 135 -0.67 -15.14 -7.64
CA LEU A 135 -1.09 -14.01 -8.45
C LEU A 135 -2.42 -14.32 -9.13
N SER A 136 -2.54 -15.46 -9.81
CA SER A 136 -3.79 -15.86 -10.47
C SER A 136 -4.96 -15.98 -9.50
N ALA A 137 -4.71 -16.48 -8.28
CA ALA A 137 -5.75 -16.65 -7.26
C ALA A 137 -6.19 -15.34 -6.60
N PHE A 138 -5.31 -14.35 -6.49
CA PHE A 138 -5.55 -13.12 -5.71
C PHE A 138 -5.35 -11.81 -6.48
N LEU A 139 -5.26 -11.87 -7.82
CA LEU A 139 -5.04 -10.70 -8.67
C LEU A 139 -6.14 -9.65 -8.44
N SER A 140 -7.41 -10.05 -8.41
CA SER A 140 -8.57 -9.16 -8.19
C SER A 140 -8.56 -8.45 -6.84
N ARG A 141 -7.76 -8.92 -5.88
CA ARG A 141 -7.65 -8.37 -4.52
C ARG A 141 -6.43 -7.47 -4.30
N THR A 142 -5.56 -7.39 -5.30
CA THR A 142 -4.24 -6.77 -5.15
C THR A 142 -4.30 -5.28 -5.52
N LEU A 143 -4.68 -4.45 -4.54
CA LEU A 143 -4.53 -2.99 -4.59
C LEU A 143 -3.29 -2.59 -3.79
N ILE A 144 -2.12 -2.68 -4.42
CA ILE A 144 -0.84 -2.25 -3.83
C ILE A 144 0.06 -1.66 -4.92
N SER A 145 0.78 -0.60 -4.56
CA SER A 145 1.71 0.10 -5.45
C SER A 145 3.11 -0.54 -5.46
N GLY A 146 3.94 -0.11 -6.40
CA GLY A 146 5.34 -0.47 -6.58
C GLY A 146 5.60 -1.25 -7.88
N VAL A 147 6.85 -1.17 -8.35
CA VAL A 147 7.24 -1.67 -9.68
C VAL A 147 7.45 -3.19 -9.70
N GLN A 148 7.81 -3.78 -8.55
CA GLN A 148 8.14 -5.20 -8.41
C GLN A 148 6.90 -6.12 -8.52
N PRO A 149 7.07 -7.36 -9.00
CA PRO A 149 6.03 -8.38 -8.93
C PRO A 149 5.61 -8.65 -7.48
N LYS A 150 4.35 -8.39 -7.15
CA LYS A 150 3.80 -8.62 -5.81
C LYS A 150 2.32 -9.01 -5.87
N VAL A 151 1.85 -9.67 -4.82
CA VAL A 151 0.43 -10.05 -4.66
C VAL A 151 0.05 -9.97 -3.19
N ILE A 152 -1.19 -9.56 -2.89
CA ILE A 152 -1.74 -9.66 -1.54
C ILE A 152 -2.44 -11.00 -1.40
N ALA A 153 -2.00 -11.84 -0.47
CA ALA A 153 -2.59 -13.14 -0.22
C ALA A 153 -2.95 -13.31 1.26
N PRO A 154 -4.20 -13.70 1.60
CA PRO A 154 -4.54 -14.15 2.94
C PRO A 154 -3.91 -15.52 3.17
N LEU A 155 -3.00 -15.61 4.15
CA LEU A 155 -2.34 -16.86 4.50
C LEU A 155 -2.78 -17.31 5.89
N THR A 156 -3.21 -18.57 5.98
CA THR A 156 -3.55 -19.18 7.26
C THR A 156 -2.32 -19.65 8.01
N ASP A 157 -2.27 -19.35 9.29
CA ASP A 157 -1.35 -19.95 10.25
C ASP A 157 -2.07 -21.10 10.95
N LYS A 158 -1.62 -22.33 10.67
CA LYS A 158 -2.18 -23.56 11.25
C LYS A 158 -2.01 -23.59 12.77
N ALA A 159 -0.97 -22.96 13.33
CA ALA A 159 -0.73 -22.97 14.77
C ALA A 159 -1.74 -22.10 15.52
N ASN A 160 -2.12 -20.96 14.94
CA ASN A 160 -2.97 -19.96 15.58
C ASN A 160 -4.41 -19.93 15.03
N LEU A 161 -4.71 -20.75 14.01
CA LEU A 161 -5.97 -20.71 13.25
C LEU A 161 -6.35 -19.29 12.80
N THR A 162 -5.34 -18.46 12.54
CA THR A 162 -5.50 -17.09 12.08
C THR A 162 -5.14 -16.97 10.62
N SER A 163 -5.89 -16.14 9.89
CA SER A 163 -5.53 -15.73 8.53
C SER A 163 -5.07 -14.27 8.61
N ASP A 164 -3.85 -14.01 8.16
CA ASP A 164 -3.30 -12.66 8.03
C ASP A 164 -3.05 -12.35 6.55
N ASP A 165 -3.16 -11.08 6.17
CA ASP A 165 -2.81 -10.64 4.82
C ASP A 165 -1.31 -10.41 4.70
N TYR A 166 -0.69 -11.09 3.74
CA TYR A 166 0.70 -10.92 3.39
C TYR A 166 0.83 -10.29 2.00
N ILE A 167 1.73 -9.33 1.89
CA ILE A 167 2.28 -8.90 0.61
C ILE A 167 3.40 -9.88 0.27
N ILE A 168 3.17 -10.71 -0.74
CA ILE A 168 4.16 -11.66 -1.24
C ILE A 168 4.86 -11.01 -2.42
N LYS A 169 6.14 -10.72 -2.26
CA LYS A 169 7.00 -10.13 -3.29
C LYS A 169 7.84 -11.20 -3.95
N SER A 170 7.98 -11.10 -5.26
CA SER A 170 8.87 -11.91 -6.09
C SER A 170 9.79 -10.98 -6.89
N TRP A 171 10.68 -11.55 -7.69
CA TRP A 171 11.65 -10.82 -8.48
C TRP A 171 11.70 -11.34 -9.92
N GLY A 172 12.11 -10.46 -10.83
CA GLY A 172 12.29 -10.77 -12.25
C GLY A 172 13.75 -10.61 -12.67
N GLU A 173 14.02 -10.83 -13.96
CA GLU A 173 15.38 -10.81 -14.51
C GLU A 173 16.10 -9.46 -14.36
N THR A 174 15.36 -8.35 -14.34
CA THR A 174 15.93 -7.00 -14.18
C THR A 174 16.67 -6.84 -12.84
N TYR A 175 16.14 -7.45 -11.77
CA TYR A 175 16.68 -7.32 -10.41
C TYR A 175 16.72 -8.71 -9.76
N PRO A 176 17.72 -9.54 -10.11
CA PRO A 176 17.81 -10.92 -9.61
C PRO A 176 18.01 -10.94 -8.09
N HIS A 177 17.42 -11.92 -7.40
CA HIS A 177 17.53 -12.08 -5.93
C HIS A 177 17.01 -10.89 -5.11
N LEU A 178 16.12 -10.06 -5.65
CA LEU A 178 15.63 -8.86 -4.94
C LEU A 178 14.90 -9.20 -3.63
N SER A 179 14.19 -10.32 -3.56
CA SER A 179 13.60 -10.82 -2.30
C SER A 179 14.64 -11.10 -1.21
N GLU A 180 15.82 -11.64 -1.57
CA GLU A 180 16.93 -11.86 -0.63
C GLU A 180 17.56 -10.53 -0.19
N ASN A 181 17.73 -9.61 -1.13
CA ASN A 181 18.26 -8.27 -0.88
C ASN A 181 17.37 -7.53 0.13
N GLU A 182 16.06 -7.47 -0.11
CA GLU A 182 15.13 -6.83 0.81
C GLU A 182 15.10 -7.53 2.17
N TYR A 183 15.08 -8.88 2.20
CA TYR A 183 15.16 -9.64 3.46
C TYR A 183 16.41 -9.28 4.27
N PHE A 184 17.57 -9.21 3.61
CA PHE A 184 18.83 -8.86 4.25
C PHE A 184 18.78 -7.44 4.83
N CYS A 185 18.29 -6.48 4.06
CA CYS A 185 18.19 -5.08 4.48
C CYS A 185 17.21 -4.89 5.64
N LEU A 186 16.04 -5.54 5.59
CA LEU A 186 15.08 -5.55 6.69
C LEU A 186 15.67 -6.23 7.93
N LYS A 187 16.41 -7.33 7.80
CA LYS A 187 17.10 -7.95 8.94
C LYS A 187 18.19 -7.06 9.54
N ALA A 188 18.92 -6.33 8.70
CA ALA A 188 19.92 -5.38 9.18
C ALA A 188 19.24 -4.23 9.95
N ALA A 189 18.13 -3.70 9.44
CA ALA A 189 17.35 -2.66 10.11
C ALA A 189 16.73 -3.13 11.44
N GLU A 190 16.14 -4.33 11.47
CA GLU A 190 15.61 -4.97 12.69
C GLU A 190 16.72 -5.11 13.75
N ARG A 191 17.88 -5.65 13.37
CA ARG A 191 19.03 -5.82 14.28
C ARG A 191 19.64 -4.49 14.74
N ALA A 192 19.48 -3.42 13.97
CA ALA A 192 19.87 -2.07 14.35
C ALA A 192 18.83 -1.39 15.29
N GLY A 193 17.73 -2.08 15.63
CA GLY A 193 16.70 -1.58 16.52
C GLY A 193 15.77 -0.55 15.86
N LEU A 194 15.58 -0.64 14.54
CA LEU A 194 14.50 0.03 13.83
C LEU A 194 13.22 -0.79 13.96
N ASN A 195 12.09 -0.15 14.21
CA ASN A 195 10.79 -0.82 14.14
C ASN A 195 10.48 -1.18 12.68
N THR A 196 10.54 -2.46 12.33
CA THR A 196 10.26 -2.97 10.97
C THR A 196 8.93 -3.70 10.92
N VAL A 197 8.41 -3.90 9.71
CA VAL A 197 7.32 -4.85 9.46
C VAL A 197 7.67 -6.28 9.91
N ASP A 198 6.68 -7.15 10.07
CA ASP A 198 6.94 -8.59 10.18
C ASP A 198 7.22 -9.15 8.78
N PHE A 199 8.33 -9.87 8.63
CA PHE A 199 8.73 -10.41 7.34
C PHE A 199 9.36 -11.81 7.44
N SER A 200 9.30 -12.57 6.36
CA SER A 200 9.86 -13.92 6.26
C SER A 200 10.26 -14.21 4.82
N LEU A 201 11.35 -14.94 4.61
CA LEU A 201 11.82 -15.35 3.29
C LEU A 201 11.54 -16.83 3.09
N SER A 202 11.05 -17.22 1.91
CA SER A 202 10.88 -18.63 1.55
C SER A 202 12.22 -19.37 1.56
N GLU A 203 12.21 -20.69 1.82
CA GLU A 203 13.43 -21.51 1.89
C GLU A 203 14.21 -21.50 0.56
N ASN A 204 13.49 -21.47 -0.56
CA ASN A 204 14.08 -21.31 -1.89
C ASN A 204 14.51 -19.87 -2.23
N LYS A 205 14.32 -18.92 -1.29
CA LYS A 205 14.73 -17.51 -1.38
C LYS A 205 14.05 -16.66 -2.45
N LYS A 206 13.02 -17.19 -3.11
CA LYS A 206 12.32 -16.49 -4.20
C LYS A 206 11.25 -15.53 -3.70
N LEU A 207 10.58 -15.85 -2.60
CA LEU A 207 9.42 -15.12 -2.12
C LEU A 207 9.73 -14.45 -0.79
N LEU A 208 9.59 -13.13 -0.74
CA LEU A 208 9.55 -12.38 0.50
C LEU A 208 8.09 -12.19 0.91
N LEU A 209 7.74 -12.65 2.11
CA LEU A 209 6.44 -12.42 2.72
C LEU A 209 6.57 -11.26 3.68
N VAL A 210 5.78 -10.20 3.47
CA VAL A 210 5.66 -9.05 4.38
C VAL A 210 4.25 -9.01 4.92
N LYS A 211 4.07 -9.11 6.24
CA LYS A 211 2.75 -9.00 6.87
C LYS A 211 2.26 -7.56 6.77
N ARG A 212 1.00 -7.37 6.38
CA ARG A 212 0.38 -6.04 6.38
C ARG A 212 0.19 -5.53 7.80
N PHE A 213 0.63 -4.30 8.05
CA PHE A 213 0.46 -3.61 9.33
C PHE A 213 -0.78 -2.70 9.37
N ASP A 214 -1.38 -2.41 8.22
CA ASP A 214 -2.58 -1.57 8.06
C ASP A 214 -3.88 -2.40 8.10
N ARG A 215 -3.83 -3.53 8.80
CA ARG A 215 -4.94 -4.50 8.95
C ARG A 215 -4.97 -5.06 10.35
N LEU A 216 -6.14 -4.99 10.98
CA LEU A 216 -6.43 -5.69 12.23
C LEU A 216 -7.44 -6.80 11.96
N LYS A 217 -7.06 -8.04 12.26
CA LYS A 217 -7.97 -9.19 12.11
C LYS A 217 -9.13 -9.07 13.10
N SER A 218 -10.34 -9.42 12.66
CA SER A 218 -11.54 -9.53 13.50
C SER A 218 -11.98 -8.23 14.20
N SER A 219 -11.50 -7.08 13.73
CA SER A 219 -11.95 -5.78 14.17
C SER A 219 -12.79 -5.14 13.08
N ASP A 220 -13.97 -4.64 13.43
CA ASP A 220 -14.76 -3.80 12.53
C ASP A 220 -14.04 -2.46 12.25
N LEU A 221 -13.16 -2.05 13.16
CA LEU A 221 -12.38 -0.84 13.08
C LEU A 221 -10.97 -1.14 12.58
N GLN A 222 -10.66 -0.66 11.38
CA GLN A 222 -9.36 -0.82 10.75
C GLN A 222 -8.48 0.43 10.98
N PRO A 223 -7.16 0.26 11.17
CA PRO A 223 -6.26 1.41 11.19
C PRO A 223 -6.21 2.05 9.80
N GLY A 224 -5.97 3.36 9.75
CA GLY A 224 -5.67 4.04 8.50
C GLY A 224 -4.18 4.18 8.30
N PHE A 225 -3.76 4.21 7.04
CA PHE A 225 -2.37 4.35 6.65
C PHE A 225 -2.28 5.30 5.46
N GLU A 226 -1.41 6.30 5.53
CA GLU A 226 -1.15 7.25 4.45
C GLU A 226 0.34 7.45 4.26
N GLU A 227 0.82 7.24 3.03
CA GLU A 227 2.20 7.52 2.66
C GLU A 227 2.49 9.04 2.71
N VAL A 228 3.73 9.40 3.03
CA VAL A 228 4.18 10.80 3.05
C VAL A 228 3.97 11.46 1.69
N CYS A 229 4.13 10.73 0.58
CA CYS A 229 3.79 11.21 -0.76
C CYS A 229 2.34 11.74 -0.83
N ALA A 230 1.38 10.96 -0.34
CA ALA A 230 -0.03 11.35 -0.34
C ALA A 230 -0.31 12.51 0.62
N LEU A 231 0.30 12.50 1.81
CA LEU A 231 0.16 13.56 2.81
C LEU A 231 0.74 14.91 2.34
N GLN A 232 1.69 14.89 1.41
CA GLN A 232 2.24 16.08 0.76
C GLN A 232 1.42 16.53 -0.46
N GLY A 233 0.30 15.87 -0.76
CA GLY A 233 -0.55 16.19 -1.91
C GLY A 233 0.08 15.80 -3.26
N LYS A 234 1.07 14.90 -3.26
CA LYS A 234 1.81 14.49 -4.47
C LYS A 234 1.21 13.22 -5.06
N SER A 235 1.14 13.16 -6.39
CA SER A 235 0.73 11.96 -7.11
C SER A 235 1.85 10.91 -7.08
N ARG A 236 1.51 9.66 -7.41
CA ARG A 236 2.48 8.55 -7.38
C ARG A 236 3.74 8.82 -8.24
N GLN A 237 3.56 9.55 -9.35
CA GLN A 237 4.65 9.88 -10.28
C GLN A 237 5.65 10.86 -9.68
N GLN A 238 5.24 11.60 -8.65
CA GLN A 238 6.03 12.61 -7.97
C GLN A 238 6.74 12.06 -6.72
N LYS A 239 6.83 10.73 -6.57
CA LYS A 239 7.43 10.07 -5.41
C LYS A 239 8.88 10.47 -5.11
N TYR A 240 9.66 10.89 -6.11
CA TYR A 240 11.03 11.41 -5.96
C TYR A 240 11.10 12.94 -5.86
N LEU A 241 9.99 13.66 -6.02
CA LEU A 241 9.98 15.12 -5.97
C LEU A 241 9.89 15.60 -4.53
N GLY A 242 10.88 15.31 -3.69
CA GLY A 242 10.88 15.74 -2.29
C GLY A 242 12.28 15.82 -1.68
N SER A 243 12.33 15.92 -0.35
CA SER A 243 13.57 15.82 0.42
C SER A 243 13.31 15.16 1.77
N TYR A 244 14.34 14.60 2.39
CA TYR A 244 14.23 14.07 3.75
C TYR A 244 13.81 15.13 4.77
N GLU A 245 14.15 16.41 4.57
CA GLU A 245 13.63 17.50 5.40
C GLU A 245 12.11 17.60 5.29
N GLN A 246 11.56 17.51 4.07
CA GLN A 246 10.11 17.50 3.86
C GLN A 246 9.46 16.25 4.48
N VAL A 247 10.09 15.08 4.36
CA VAL A 247 9.62 13.84 5.00
C VAL A 247 9.51 14.03 6.51
N ILE A 248 10.57 14.52 7.15
CA ILE A 248 10.63 14.74 8.60
C ILE A 248 9.57 15.76 9.04
N LYS A 249 9.42 16.88 8.32
CA LYS A 249 8.36 17.89 8.60
C LYS A 249 6.96 17.29 8.47
N THR A 250 6.70 16.48 7.45
CA THR A 250 5.41 15.82 7.28
C THR A 250 5.13 14.87 8.46
N ILE A 251 6.11 14.08 8.87
CA ILE A 251 5.96 13.19 10.03
C ILE A 251 5.67 13.99 11.31
N GLU A 252 6.39 15.10 11.53
CA GLU A 252 6.16 15.98 12.67
C GLU A 252 4.72 16.53 12.72
N ILE A 253 4.19 16.97 11.57
CA ILE A 253 2.85 17.56 11.43
C ILE A 253 1.75 16.53 11.68
N PHE A 254 1.88 15.33 11.11
CA PHE A 254 0.79 14.35 11.09
C PHE A 254 0.83 13.34 12.25
N THR A 255 1.90 13.29 13.03
CA THR A 255 1.97 12.47 14.25
C THR A 255 1.27 13.15 15.42
N SER A 256 0.60 12.36 16.27
CA SER A 256 0.02 12.91 17.51
C SER A 256 1.11 13.19 18.53
N GLU A 257 0.89 14.19 19.39
CA GLU A 257 1.90 14.74 20.29
C GLU A 257 2.62 13.67 21.12
N GLN A 258 1.86 12.72 21.67
CA GLN A 258 2.39 11.60 22.46
C GLN A 258 3.36 10.68 21.68
N HIS A 259 3.24 10.60 20.35
CA HIS A 259 4.05 9.74 19.48
C HIS A 259 5.08 10.50 18.66
N ARG A 260 5.06 11.83 18.68
CA ARG A 260 5.89 12.69 17.81
C ARG A 260 7.37 12.41 18.01
N LEU A 261 7.86 12.45 19.25
CA LEU A 261 9.29 12.24 19.54
C LEU A 261 9.77 10.85 19.10
N THR A 262 9.00 9.80 19.40
CA THR A 262 9.33 8.42 19.00
C THR A 262 9.32 8.28 17.47
N SER A 263 8.30 8.81 16.80
CA SER A 263 8.18 8.79 15.34
C SER A 263 9.35 9.50 14.66
N MET A 264 9.77 10.65 15.19
CA MET A 264 10.91 11.41 14.64
C MET A 264 12.24 10.67 14.83
N ARG A 265 12.42 9.98 15.95
CA ARG A 265 13.61 9.12 16.17
C ARG A 265 13.65 7.95 15.20
N GLU A 266 12.52 7.25 15.01
CA GLU A 266 12.43 6.14 14.06
C GLU A 266 12.62 6.61 12.61
N ALA A 267 12.07 7.77 12.24
CA ALA A 267 12.29 8.36 10.92
C ALA A 267 13.78 8.67 10.67
N TYR A 268 14.45 9.28 11.64
CA TYR A 268 15.88 9.57 11.55
C TYR A 268 16.72 8.30 11.41
N LYS A 269 16.43 7.25 12.22
CA LYS A 269 17.08 5.95 12.10
C LYS A 269 16.84 5.33 10.71
N ASN A 270 15.62 5.38 10.19
CA ASN A 270 15.27 4.82 8.88
C ASN A 270 16.05 5.52 7.74
N ILE A 271 16.12 6.85 7.77
CA ILE A 271 16.92 7.64 6.82
C ILE A 271 18.40 7.25 6.93
N LEU A 272 18.97 7.25 8.13
CA LEU A 272 20.37 6.88 8.36
C LEU A 272 20.69 5.46 7.85
N LEU A 273 19.81 4.50 8.14
CA LEU A 273 19.95 3.13 7.65
C LEU A 273 19.82 3.05 6.13
N SER A 274 18.97 3.86 5.51
CA SER A 274 18.88 3.95 4.04
C SER A 274 20.21 4.39 3.42
N PHE A 275 20.93 5.34 4.04
CA PHE A 275 22.29 5.68 3.60
C PHE A 275 23.29 4.54 3.79
N ILE A 276 23.29 3.89 4.97
CA ILE A 276 24.23 2.80 5.30
C ILE A 276 24.03 1.59 4.39
N LEU A 277 22.77 1.22 4.15
CA LEU A 277 22.37 0.10 3.30
C LEU A 277 22.39 0.46 1.82
N ARG A 278 22.70 1.72 1.46
CA ARG A 278 22.75 2.23 0.09
C ARG A 278 21.42 2.01 -0.64
N ASN A 279 20.34 2.40 0.02
CA ASN A 279 18.99 2.40 -0.52
C ASN A 279 18.73 3.68 -1.32
N GLY A 280 18.99 3.64 -2.63
CA GLY A 280 18.64 4.72 -3.56
C GLY A 280 17.14 4.89 -3.78
N ASP A 281 16.32 3.88 -3.46
CA ASP A 281 14.87 3.90 -3.70
C ASP A 281 14.06 4.36 -2.48
N ALA A 282 14.70 4.90 -1.44
CA ALA A 282 14.07 5.38 -0.21
C ALA A 282 13.30 6.72 -0.41
N HIS A 283 12.28 6.70 -1.26
CA HIS A 283 11.49 7.85 -1.71
C HIS A 283 10.25 8.12 -0.84
N LEU A 284 9.43 9.12 -1.18
CA LEU A 284 8.30 9.59 -0.35
C LEU A 284 7.23 8.53 -0.04
N LYS A 285 7.13 7.44 -0.83
CA LYS A 285 6.20 6.33 -0.58
C LYS A 285 6.72 5.29 0.42
N ASN A 286 8.02 5.30 0.77
CA ASN A 286 8.63 4.38 1.76
C ASN A 286 8.52 4.88 3.21
N PHE A 287 7.82 5.98 3.40
CA PHE A 287 7.47 6.53 4.72
C PHE A 287 5.97 6.76 4.75
N GLY A 288 5.33 6.49 5.88
CA GLY A 288 3.90 6.73 6.03
C GLY A 288 3.47 6.81 7.48
N ILE A 289 2.28 7.36 7.68
CA ILE A 289 1.66 7.53 9.00
C ILE A 289 0.58 6.47 9.16
N LEU A 290 0.71 5.67 10.22
CA LEU A 290 -0.32 4.75 10.67
C LEU A 290 -1.14 5.44 11.75
N TYR A 291 -2.45 5.23 11.72
CA TYR A 291 -3.35 5.88 12.67
C TYR A 291 -4.55 5.03 13.07
N SER A 292 -5.02 5.26 14.30
CA SER A 292 -6.17 4.57 14.86
C SER A 292 -7.47 4.96 14.13
N ALA A 293 -8.49 4.11 14.28
CA ALA A 293 -9.78 4.29 13.63
C ALA A 293 -10.45 5.64 13.95
N ASP A 294 -10.28 6.11 15.19
CA ASP A 294 -10.76 7.38 15.74
C ASP A 294 -9.82 8.57 15.49
N LEU A 295 -8.69 8.35 14.78
CA LEU A 295 -7.67 9.34 14.40
C LEU A 295 -6.85 9.92 15.57
N THR A 296 -7.05 9.46 16.82
CA THR A 296 -6.39 10.04 18.01
C THR A 296 -4.92 9.61 18.15
N GLN A 297 -4.61 8.38 17.74
CA GLN A 297 -3.26 7.83 17.73
C GLN A 297 -2.72 7.92 16.31
N ARG A 298 -1.66 8.69 16.09
CA ARG A 298 -1.01 8.83 14.78
C ARG A 298 0.49 8.76 14.96
N TYR A 299 1.14 7.82 14.31
CA TYR A 299 2.55 7.53 14.50
C TYR A 299 3.19 7.05 13.19
N LEU A 300 4.52 7.12 13.10
CA LEU A 300 5.25 6.59 11.94
C LEU A 300 4.99 5.08 11.81
N ALA A 301 4.63 4.63 10.61
CA ALA A 301 4.49 3.21 10.31
C ALA A 301 5.84 2.46 10.49
N PRO A 302 5.81 1.14 10.76
CA PRO A 302 7.03 0.33 10.76
C PRO A 302 7.76 0.46 9.41
N ALA A 303 9.08 0.35 9.40
CA ALA A 303 9.85 0.46 8.17
C ALA A 303 9.61 -0.75 7.25
N TYR A 304 9.42 -0.48 5.96
CA TYR A 304 9.15 -1.45 4.90
C TYR A 304 9.91 -1.08 3.63
N ASP A 305 10.06 -2.04 2.71
CA ASP A 305 10.59 -1.79 1.36
C ASP A 305 11.98 -1.13 1.37
N ILE A 306 12.86 -1.68 2.21
CA ILE A 306 14.26 -1.28 2.33
C ILE A 306 15.09 -2.25 1.48
N VAL A 307 15.82 -1.71 0.51
CA VAL A 307 16.68 -2.49 -0.41
C VAL A 307 18.06 -1.84 -0.51
N ASN A 308 19.05 -2.62 -0.92
CA ASN A 308 20.34 -2.09 -1.38
C ASN A 308 20.28 -1.99 -2.91
N THR A 309 20.07 -0.78 -3.42
CA THR A 309 19.96 -0.54 -4.86
C THR A 309 21.32 -0.58 -5.56
N THR A 310 22.40 -0.25 -4.85
CA THR A 310 23.75 -0.25 -5.43
C THR A 310 24.27 -1.62 -5.85
N THR A 311 23.67 -2.70 -5.35
CA THR A 311 23.89 -4.07 -5.85
C THR A 311 23.54 -4.20 -7.34
N TYR A 312 22.57 -3.43 -7.82
CA TYR A 312 22.09 -3.45 -9.22
C TYR A 312 22.50 -2.21 -9.99
N LEU A 313 22.57 -1.06 -9.30
CA LEU A 313 22.85 0.25 -9.86
C LEU A 313 24.05 0.88 -9.12
N PRO A 314 25.31 0.56 -9.48
CA PRO A 314 26.48 0.92 -8.67
C PRO A 314 26.70 2.42 -8.42
N LYS A 315 26.08 3.28 -9.23
CA LYS A 315 26.17 4.75 -9.14
C LYS A 315 24.93 5.39 -8.49
N ASP A 316 23.99 4.57 -8.03
CA ASP A 316 22.78 5.06 -7.42
C ASP A 316 23.05 5.77 -6.10
N THR A 317 22.22 6.77 -5.81
CA THR A 317 22.33 7.60 -4.61
C THR A 317 20.98 7.67 -3.93
N PRO A 318 20.93 7.79 -2.59
CA PRO A 318 19.68 8.00 -1.85
C PRO A 318 18.80 9.10 -2.47
N ALA A 319 17.50 8.80 -2.56
CA ALA A 319 16.46 9.67 -3.10
C ALA A 319 16.29 10.99 -2.33
#